data_AF-A0A847DBN1-F1
#
_entry.id   AF-A0A847DBN1-F1
#
_cell.length_a   1.000
_cell.length_b   1.000
_cell.length_c   1.000
_cell.angle_alpha   90.00
_cell.angle_beta   90.00
_cell.angle_gamma   90.00
#
_symmetry.space_group_name_H-M   'P 1'
#
loop_
_entity.id
_entity.type
_entity.pdbx_description
1 polymer ?
#
loop_
_entity_poly.entity_id
_entity_poly.type
_entity_poly.pdbx_seq_one_letter_code
_entity_poly.pdbx_strand_id
1 'polypeptide(L)'
;MKIPCNHDKNLNNILQKRTNYYALIRGPSYGSLDFVDREEIRTAIREKLESHGIRFQEYTWVWDEDDRCLLLVGTFENEEEANQCIKRYESMGFKTCIKTSLSGSANI
;
A
#
# COMPACT_ATOMS: atom_id res chain seq x y z
N MET A 1 9.52 -55.18 -17.12
CA MET A 1 9.47 -54.52 -15.80
C MET A 1 9.55 -53.01 -16.00
N LYS A 2 8.46 -52.27 -15.77
CA LYS A 2 8.44 -50.80 -15.83
C LYS A 2 8.45 -50.28 -14.39
N ILE A 3 9.45 -49.48 -14.05
CA ILE A 3 9.52 -48.74 -12.79
C ILE A 3 8.51 -47.58 -12.89
N PRO A 4 7.54 -47.43 -11.99
CA PRO A 4 6.74 -46.21 -11.95
C PRO A 4 7.60 -45.08 -11.34
N CYS A 5 7.94 -44.07 -12.15
CA CYS A 5 8.48 -42.81 -11.68
C CYS A 5 7.42 -42.12 -10.82
N ASN A 6 7.63 -42.10 -9.51
CA ASN A 6 6.82 -41.38 -8.55
C ASN A 6 7.30 -39.91 -8.51
N HIS A 7 6.78 -39.06 -9.40
CA HIS A 7 7.12 -37.63 -9.43
C HIS A 7 5.90 -36.73 -9.61
N ASP A 8 4.85 -36.98 -8.82
CA ASP A 8 3.66 -36.11 -8.77
C ASP A 8 3.30 -35.75 -7.32
N LYS A 9 4.28 -35.22 -6.59
CA LYS A 9 4.00 -34.45 -5.39
C LYS A 9 4.66 -33.08 -5.54
N ASN A 10 3.83 -32.05 -5.47
CA ASN A 10 4.18 -30.66 -5.14
C ASN A 10 4.36 -29.64 -6.29
N LEU A 11 3.43 -29.57 -7.25
CA LEU A 11 3.25 -28.35 -8.07
C LEU A 11 2.20 -27.38 -7.51
N ASN A 12 1.39 -27.79 -6.52
CA ASN A 12 0.38 -26.92 -5.89
C ASN A 12 0.96 -25.90 -4.90
N ASN A 13 2.29 -25.78 -4.75
CA ASN A 13 2.93 -24.83 -3.83
C ASN A 13 3.76 -23.74 -4.52
N ILE A 14 3.82 -23.71 -5.86
CA ILE A 14 4.68 -22.76 -6.61
C ILE A 14 3.90 -21.52 -7.06
N LEU A 15 2.58 -21.48 -6.86
CA LEU A 15 1.73 -20.33 -7.17
C LEU A 15 0.87 -19.90 -5.97
N GLN A 16 1.43 -19.93 -4.75
CA GLN A 16 0.94 -18.98 -3.74
C GLN A 16 1.39 -17.60 -4.17
N LYS A 17 0.63 -16.98 -5.09
CA LYS A 17 0.72 -15.57 -5.42
C LYS A 17 0.52 -14.84 -4.11
N ARG A 18 1.61 -14.48 -3.42
CA ARG A 18 1.54 -13.82 -2.11
C ARG A 18 0.69 -12.58 -2.27
N THR A 19 -0.52 -12.63 -1.72
CA THR A 19 -1.41 -11.47 -1.68
C THR A 19 -0.83 -10.53 -0.64
N ASN A 20 -0.12 -9.51 -1.12
CA ASN A 20 0.38 -8.45 -0.25
C ASN A 20 -0.76 -7.45 0.01
N TYR A 21 -0.94 -7.10 1.27
CA TYR A 21 -1.86 -6.07 1.74
C TYR A 21 -1.06 -4.79 1.98
N TYR A 22 -1.35 -3.76 1.18
CA TYR A 22 -0.71 -2.46 1.24
C TYR A 22 -1.56 -1.53 2.11
N ALA A 23 -1.03 -1.11 3.25
CA ALA A 23 -1.64 -0.11 4.10
C ALA A 23 -1.29 1.28 3.58
N LEU A 24 -2.32 2.08 3.27
CA LEU A 24 -2.17 3.37 2.61
C LEU A 24 -2.88 4.47 3.42
N ILE A 25 -2.23 5.61 3.60
CA ILE A 25 -2.88 6.85 4.04
C ILE A 25 -3.44 7.56 2.80
N ARG A 26 -4.73 7.89 2.83
CA ARG A 26 -5.42 8.64 1.79
C ARG A 26 -5.29 10.14 2.06
N GLY A 27 -4.64 10.83 1.14
CA GLY A 27 -4.73 12.27 0.98
C GLY A 27 -6.06 12.70 0.33
N PRO A 28 -6.30 14.01 0.24
CA PRO A 28 -7.36 14.57 -0.60
C PRO A 28 -7.18 14.17 -2.09
N SER A 29 -8.27 14.23 -2.85
CA SER A 29 -8.19 14.06 -4.31
C SER A 29 -7.54 15.29 -4.91
N TYR A 30 -6.61 15.08 -5.85
CA TYR A 30 -5.93 16.18 -6.51
C TYR A 30 -6.82 16.90 -7.51
N GLY A 31 -7.78 16.23 -8.16
CA GLY A 31 -8.69 16.88 -9.10
C GLY A 31 -7.97 17.83 -10.06
N SER A 32 -8.32 19.12 -10.03
CA SER A 32 -7.73 20.20 -10.84
C SER A 32 -6.58 20.95 -10.15
N LEU A 33 -6.01 20.42 -9.07
CA LEU A 33 -4.94 21.07 -8.33
C LEU A 33 -3.64 21.12 -9.14
N ASP A 34 -2.97 22.28 -9.08
CA ASP A 34 -1.67 22.52 -9.69
C ASP A 34 -0.56 21.83 -8.91
N PHE A 35 0.62 21.72 -9.53
CA PHE A 35 1.77 21.02 -8.94
C PHE A 35 2.11 21.51 -7.53
N VAL A 36 2.00 22.83 -7.28
CA VAL A 36 2.30 23.44 -5.97
C VAL A 36 1.35 22.92 -4.90
N ASP A 37 0.03 22.97 -5.15
CA ASP A 37 -0.98 22.47 -4.21
C ASP A 37 -0.79 20.98 -3.91
N ARG A 38 -0.36 20.20 -4.91
CA ARG A 38 -0.06 18.77 -4.73
C ARG A 38 1.10 18.54 -3.77
N GLU A 39 2.15 19.33 -3.88
CA GLU A 39 3.31 19.23 -2.98
C GLU A 39 2.97 19.74 -1.58
N GLU A 40 2.11 20.76 -1.44
CA GLU A 40 1.62 21.21 -0.14
C GLU A 40 0.83 20.11 0.57
N ILE A 41 -0.02 19.37 -0.16
CA ILE A 41 -0.74 18.22 0.41
C ILE A 41 0.23 17.13 0.91
N ARG A 42 1.27 16.81 0.13
CA ARG A 42 2.29 15.82 0.53
C ARG A 42 3.05 16.30 1.76
N THR A 43 3.39 17.58 1.80
CA THR A 43 4.07 18.22 2.94
C THR A 43 3.19 18.19 4.18
N ALA A 44 1.93 18.59 4.09
CA ALA A 44 0.99 18.57 5.22
C ALA A 44 0.80 17.16 5.80
N ILE A 45 0.76 16.13 4.96
CA ILE A 45 0.70 14.73 5.42
C ILE A 45 1.98 14.35 6.17
N ARG A 46 3.16 14.74 5.65
CA ARG A 46 4.45 14.50 6.32
C ARG A 46 4.51 15.21 7.67
N GLU A 47 4.19 16.50 7.71
CA GLU A 47 4.20 17.29 8.94
C GLU A 47 3.24 16.72 9.99
N LYS A 48 2.06 16.25 9.57
CA LYS A 48 1.12 15.57 10.46
C LYS A 48 1.65 14.23 10.97
N LEU A 49 2.41 13.48 10.17
CA LEU A 49 3.06 12.26 10.65
C LEU A 49 4.17 12.58 11.65
N GLU A 50 4.97 13.60 11.35
CA GLU A 50 6.05 14.07 12.22
C GLU A 50 5.51 14.62 13.55
N SER A 51 4.35 15.29 13.55
CA SER A 51 3.70 15.75 14.78
C SER A 51 3.27 14.61 15.71
N HIS A 52 3.11 13.39 15.17
CA HIS A 52 2.85 12.16 15.92
C HIS A 52 4.13 11.34 16.19
N GLY A 53 5.30 11.89 15.85
CA GLY A 53 6.60 11.23 16.04
C GLY A 53 6.92 10.16 15.00
N ILE A 54 6.17 10.11 13.88
CA ILE A 54 6.36 9.12 12.82
C ILE A 54 7.22 9.74 11.72
N ARG A 55 8.38 9.13 11.47
CA ARG A 55 9.28 9.49 10.36
C ARG A 55 9.63 8.27 9.55
N PHE A 56 9.34 8.33 8.25
CA PHE A 56 9.79 7.33 7.30
C PHE A 56 11.15 7.72 6.72
N GLN A 57 11.98 6.71 6.43
CA GLN A 57 13.22 6.93 5.69
C GLN A 57 12.92 7.38 4.26
N GLU A 58 11.92 6.77 3.64
CA GLU A 58 11.42 7.14 2.33
C GLU A 58 9.89 7.16 2.35
N TYR A 59 9.31 8.18 1.71
CA TYR A 59 7.86 8.29 1.56
C TYR A 59 7.48 7.78 0.17
N THR A 60 6.94 6.57 0.09
CA THR A 60 6.47 5.99 -1.17
C THR A 60 5.05 6.44 -1.47
N TRP A 61 4.89 7.29 -2.48
CA TRP A 61 3.59 7.82 -2.89
C TRP A 61 3.07 7.07 -4.10
N VAL A 62 1.81 6.64 -4.01
CA VAL A 62 1.08 5.98 -5.07
C VAL A 62 -0.18 6.79 -5.40
N TRP A 63 -0.65 6.65 -6.62
CA TRP A 63 -1.84 7.34 -7.12
C TRP A 63 -2.96 6.32 -7.25
N ASP A 64 -4.16 6.74 -6.90
CA ASP A 64 -5.37 5.96 -7.18
C ASP A 64 -5.99 6.37 -8.52
N GLU A 65 -6.95 5.59 -9.02
CA GLU A 65 -7.69 5.90 -10.26
C GLU A 65 -8.46 7.24 -10.17
N ASP A 66 -8.76 7.70 -8.96
CA ASP A 66 -9.39 8.99 -8.65
C ASP A 66 -8.40 10.18 -8.54
N ASP A 67 -7.16 10.06 -9.05
CA ASP A 67 -6.10 11.07 -8.89
C ASP A 67 -5.87 11.45 -7.40
N ARG A 68 -6.03 10.47 -6.51
CA ARG A 68 -5.81 10.68 -5.06
C ARG A 68 -4.38 10.36 -4.71
N CYS A 69 -3.80 11.17 -3.83
CA CYS A 69 -2.54 10.81 -3.22
C CYS A 69 -2.72 9.72 -2.19
N LEU A 70 -1.98 8.64 -2.32
CA LEU A 70 -1.92 7.57 -1.34
C LEU A 70 -0.46 7.46 -0.86
N LEU A 71 -0.23 7.55 0.44
CA LEU A 71 1.09 7.28 1.01
C LEU A 71 1.13 5.84 1.50
N LEU A 72 2.07 5.04 0.98
CA LEU A 72 2.33 3.70 1.48
C LEU A 72 3.04 3.79 2.84
N VAL A 73 2.38 3.25 3.86
CA VAL A 73 2.89 3.23 5.24
C VAL A 73 3.28 1.83 5.71
N GLY A 74 2.93 0.79 4.96
CA GLY A 74 3.39 -0.58 5.22
C GLY A 74 2.85 -1.59 4.22
N THR A 75 3.56 -2.71 4.08
CA THR A 75 3.17 -3.87 3.27
C THR A 75 3.15 -5.09 4.17
N PHE A 76 2.06 -5.85 4.12
CA PHE A 76 1.81 -6.97 5.01
C PHE A 76 1.43 -8.21 4.20
N GLU A 77 1.82 -9.40 4.67
CA GLU A 77 1.40 -10.67 4.07
C GLU A 77 0.04 -11.12 4.60
N ASN A 78 -0.42 -10.52 5.71
CA ASN A 78 -1.68 -10.80 6.38
C ASN A 78 -2.58 -9.55 6.43
N GLU A 79 -3.86 -9.73 6.10
CA GLU A 79 -4.88 -8.69 6.15
C GLU A 79 -5.09 -8.15 7.57
N GLU A 80 -4.99 -9.01 8.59
CA GLU A 80 -5.21 -8.61 9.98
C GLU A 80 -4.15 -7.61 10.45
N GLU A 81 -2.89 -7.85 10.11
CA GLU A 81 -1.78 -6.93 10.43
C GLU A 81 -1.93 -5.60 9.70
N ALA A 82 -2.34 -5.64 8.42
CA ALA A 82 -2.66 -4.44 7.67
C ALA A 82 -3.81 -3.65 8.31
N ASN A 83 -4.85 -4.34 8.78
CA ASN A 83 -5.98 -3.73 9.49
C ASN A 83 -5.56 -3.09 10.81
N GLN A 84 -4.73 -3.76 11.60
CA GLN A 84 -4.19 -3.18 12.84
C GLN A 84 -3.34 -1.94 12.55
N CYS A 85 -2.57 -1.98 11.46
CA CYS A 85 -1.77 -0.85 11.02
C CYS A 85 -2.64 0.36 10.66
N ILE A 86 -3.64 0.21 9.77
CA ILE A 86 -4.48 1.33 9.36
C ILE A 86 -5.28 1.92 10.53
N LYS A 87 -5.78 1.10 11.47
CA LYS A 87 -6.50 1.58 12.66
C LYS A 87 -5.67 2.52 13.53
N ARG A 88 -4.34 2.32 13.59
CA ARG A 88 -3.43 3.23 14.31
C ARG A 88 -3.33 4.59 13.63
N TYR A 89 -3.35 4.63 12.31
CA TYR A 89 -3.35 5.90 11.58
C TYR A 89 -4.73 6.57 11.59
N GLU A 90 -5.81 5.80 11.56
CA GLU A 90 -7.18 6.34 11.73
C GLU A 90 -7.38 6.99 13.10
N SER A 91 -6.83 6.40 14.17
CA SER A 91 -6.90 7.02 15.51
C SER A 91 -6.09 8.32 15.62
N MET A 92 -5.10 8.53 14.75
CA MET A 92 -4.36 9.80 14.59
C MET A 92 -5.08 10.78 13.63
N GLY A 93 -6.29 10.43 13.17
CA GLY A 93 -7.12 11.24 12.30
C GLY A 93 -6.69 11.24 10.84
N PHE A 94 -5.96 10.22 10.37
CA PHE A 94 -5.72 10.01 8.95
C PHE A 94 -6.87 9.22 8.33
N LYS A 95 -7.18 9.49 7.07
CA LYS A 95 -8.01 8.57 6.27
C LYS A 95 -7.10 7.48 5.74
N THR A 96 -7.53 6.23 5.79
CA THR A 96 -6.71 5.10 5.33
C THR A 96 -7.46 4.16 4.39
N CYS A 97 -6.73 3.27 3.72
CA CYS A 97 -7.28 2.16 2.94
C CYS A 97 -6.27 1.01 2.90
N ILE A 98 -6.77 -0.21 2.69
CA ILE A 98 -5.95 -1.37 2.37
C ILE A 98 -6.19 -1.72 0.90
N LYS A 99 -5.12 -1.88 0.13
CA LYS A 99 -5.20 -2.41 -1.24
C LYS A 99 -4.46 -3.73 -1.31
N THR A 100 -4.98 -4.69 -2.06
CA THR A 100 -4.29 -5.96 -2.38
C THR A 100 -3.56 -5.91 -3.72
N SER A 101 -3.70 -4.80 -4.45
CA SER A 101 -3.00 -4.50 -5.69
C SER A 101 -2.80 -3.00 -5.79
N LEU A 102 -1.56 -2.57 -5.98
CA LEU A 102 -1.24 -1.20 -6.33
C LEU A 102 -1.38 -1.10 -7.84
N SER A 103 -2.47 -0.51 -8.31
CA SER A 103 -2.66 -0.11 -9.70
C SER A 103 -1.69 1.03 -10.02
N GLY A 104 -0.41 0.68 -10.17
CA GLY A 104 0.67 1.55 -10.61
C GLY A 104 1.50 0.91 -11.73
N SER A 105 1.06 -0.22 -12.28
CA SER A 105 1.64 -0.80 -13.49
C SER A 105 1.25 0.10 -14.66
N ALA A 106 2.10 1.08 -14.91
CA ALA A 106 2.26 1.72 -16.19
C ALA A 106 2.26 0.63 -17.28
N ASN A 107 1.18 0.58 -18.07
CA ASN A 107 1.30 0.07 -19.44
C ASN A 107 2.10 1.14 -20.19
N ILE A 108 3.41 0.97 -20.27
CA ILE A 108 4.26 1.67 -21.23
C ILE A 108 5.20 0.62 -21.82
#